data_AF-A0AAU4WRJ5-F1
#
_entry.id   AF-A0AAU4WRJ5-F1
#
_cell.length_a   1.000
_cell.length_b   1.000
_cell.length_c   1.000
_cell.angle_alpha   90.00
_cell.angle_beta   90.00
_cell.angle_gamma   90.00
#
_symmetry.space_group_name_H-M   'P 1'
#
loop_
_entity.id
_entity.type
_entity.pdbx_description
1 polymer ?
#
loop_
_entity_poly.entity_id
_entity_poly.type
_entity_poly.pdbx_seq_one_letter_code
_entity_poly.pdbx_strand_id
1 'polypeptide(L)'
;MVQIERLVDLKPAYQRQAAVLALWRWRAPVLAFELDAEWGVDQAALESLFRLAASPAGEQSDHAYRRAIAELCTAPLFMSEVDPDTVQLFQLETISSLLAFGELLDRPGVDEAERVVESSAGLANYLDDLVEGSFYSHPSQEAHRQYLADLASEGYFGSRNFAVESACHGVLRALPDSAGLLDSSTGRELLALCEDFGEELVTTMLWLRRTGH
;
A
#
# COMPACT_ATOMS: atom_id res chain seq x y z
N MET A 1 23.98 12.11 -1.85
CA MET A 1 23.74 10.72 -1.41
C MET A 1 22.93 10.81 -0.13
N VAL A 2 21.60 10.70 -0.23
CA VAL A 2 20.73 10.65 0.95
C VAL A 2 20.97 9.28 1.59
N GLN A 3 21.35 9.25 2.86
CA GLN A 3 21.52 8.01 3.59
C GLN A 3 20.14 7.38 3.74
N ILE A 4 19.89 6.28 3.04
CA ILE A 4 18.61 5.57 3.08
C ILE A 4 18.56 4.85 4.41
N GLU A 5 17.57 5.18 5.22
CA GLU A 5 17.35 4.54 6.51
C GLU A 5 16.70 3.19 6.30
N ARG A 6 17.31 2.16 6.87
CA ARG A 6 16.75 0.81 6.79
C ARG A 6 15.69 0.68 7.88
N LEU A 7 14.61 -0.06 7.60
CA LEU A 7 13.53 -0.33 8.57
C LEU A 7 14.06 -0.91 9.90
N VAL A 8 15.13 -1.70 9.85
CA VAL A 8 15.83 -2.24 11.03
C VAL A 8 16.35 -1.16 11.99
N ASP A 9 16.62 0.06 11.51
CA ASP A 9 17.12 1.16 12.31
C ASP A 9 15.99 1.93 13.04
N LEU A 10 14.73 1.61 12.75
CA LEU A 10 13.54 2.22 13.34
C LEU A 10 13.07 1.48 14.59
N LYS A 11 12.45 2.21 15.53
CA LYS A 11 11.75 1.60 16.67
C LYS A 11 10.53 0.79 16.18
N PRO A 12 10.07 -0.23 16.91
CA PRO A 12 8.92 -1.04 16.52
C PRO A 12 7.65 -0.25 16.17
N ALA A 13 7.35 0.82 16.91
CA ALA A 13 6.21 1.69 16.62
C ALA A 13 6.32 2.37 15.23
N TYR A 14 7.53 2.78 14.85
CA TYR A 14 7.79 3.40 13.54
C TYR A 14 7.84 2.36 12.42
N GLN A 15 8.31 1.13 12.69
CA GLN A 15 8.22 0.02 11.74
C GLN A 15 6.76 -0.30 11.41
N ARG A 16 5.89 -0.36 12.43
CA ARG A 16 4.45 -0.48 12.22
C ARG A 16 3.89 0.67 11.38
N GLN A 17 4.20 1.93 11.73
CA GLN A 17 3.71 3.08 10.97
C GLN A 17 4.21 3.10 9.52
N ALA A 18 5.45 2.66 9.27
CA ALA A 18 5.98 2.48 7.92
C ALA A 18 5.19 1.44 7.12
N ALA A 19 4.88 0.29 7.73
CA ALA A 19 4.03 -0.73 7.11
C ALA A 19 2.62 -0.20 6.80
N VAL A 20 2.02 0.60 7.70
CA VAL A 20 0.73 1.26 7.44
C VAL A 20 0.83 2.22 6.26
N LEU A 21 1.89 3.04 6.18
CA LEU A 21 2.06 4.00 5.09
C LEU A 21 2.29 3.29 3.74
N ALA A 22 2.99 2.15 3.73
CA ALA A 22 3.10 1.31 2.54
C ALA A 22 1.75 0.76 2.09
N LEU A 23 0.94 0.24 3.02
CA LEU A 23 -0.45 -0.19 2.74
C LEU A 23 -1.30 0.96 2.21
N TRP A 24 -1.20 2.14 2.82
CA TRP A 24 -2.10 3.25 2.55
C TRP A 24 -2.02 3.75 1.09
N ARG A 25 -0.87 3.59 0.43
CA ARG A 25 -0.69 3.89 -1.00
C ARG A 25 -1.67 3.11 -1.88
N TRP A 26 -2.08 1.93 -1.44
CA TRP A 26 -2.98 1.03 -2.16
C TRP A 26 -4.44 1.14 -1.74
N ARG A 27 -4.76 1.99 -0.75
CA ARG A 27 -6.14 2.20 -0.30
C ARG A 27 -7.03 2.70 -1.44
N ALA A 28 -6.63 3.76 -2.14
CA ALA A 28 -7.42 4.30 -3.25
C ALA A 28 -7.53 3.30 -4.42
N PRO A 29 -6.44 2.64 -4.89
CA PRO A 29 -6.51 1.56 -5.88
C PRO A 29 -7.52 0.48 -5.54
N VAL A 30 -7.49 -0.08 -4.33
CA VAL A 30 -8.39 -1.16 -3.94
C VAL A 30 -9.86 -0.74 -3.95
N LEU A 31 -10.15 0.49 -3.53
CA LEU A 31 -11.51 0.99 -3.35
C LEU A 31 -12.09 1.66 -4.61
N ALA A 32 -11.26 1.99 -5.60
CA ALA A 32 -11.69 2.63 -6.84
C ALA A 32 -12.36 1.67 -7.83
N PHE A 33 -12.14 0.36 -7.67
CA PHE A 33 -12.69 -0.68 -8.53
C PHE A 33 -13.67 -1.56 -7.75
N GLU A 34 -14.71 -2.02 -8.44
CA GLU A 34 -15.61 -3.03 -7.89
C GLU A 34 -14.83 -4.32 -7.61
N LEU A 35 -15.01 -4.86 -6.40
CA LEU A 35 -14.51 -6.18 -6.03
C LEU A 35 -15.36 -7.26 -6.70
N ASP A 36 -14.74 -8.40 -7.03
CA ASP A 36 -15.51 -9.52 -7.56
C ASP A 36 -16.58 -9.96 -6.55
N ALA A 37 -17.83 -10.04 -7.00
CA ALA A 37 -18.95 -10.44 -6.16
C ALA A 37 -18.80 -11.86 -5.59
N GLU A 38 -18.11 -12.76 -6.33
CA GLU A 38 -17.85 -14.12 -5.90
C GLU A 38 -16.85 -14.20 -4.74
N TRP A 39 -16.02 -13.16 -4.56
CA TRP A 39 -15.10 -13.10 -3.43
C TRP A 39 -15.84 -12.92 -2.11
N GLY A 40 -17.05 -12.35 -2.15
CA GLY A 40 -17.87 -12.04 -0.97
C GLY A 40 -17.17 -11.14 0.05
N VAL A 41 -16.22 -10.32 -0.41
CA VAL A 41 -15.53 -9.32 0.40
C VAL A 41 -16.32 -8.01 0.38
N ASP A 42 -16.71 -7.52 1.56
CA ASP A 42 -17.34 -6.21 1.69
C ASP A 42 -16.29 -5.09 1.60
N GLN A 43 -16.50 -4.15 0.68
CA GLN A 43 -15.67 -2.97 0.52
C GLN A 43 -15.58 -2.13 1.82
N ALA A 44 -16.66 -2.05 2.59
CA ALA A 44 -16.67 -1.34 3.87
C ALA A 44 -15.76 -2.02 4.91
N ALA A 45 -15.62 -3.35 4.84
CA ALA A 45 -14.71 -4.10 5.71
C ALA A 45 -13.24 -3.79 5.36
N LEU A 46 -12.89 -3.72 4.07
CA LEU A 46 -11.55 -3.29 3.65
C LEU A 46 -11.24 -1.86 4.09
N GLU A 47 -12.19 -0.93 3.90
CA GLU A 47 -12.01 0.44 4.35
C GLU A 47 -11.81 0.53 5.87
N SER A 48 -12.56 -0.27 6.63
CA SER A 48 -12.39 -0.38 8.09
C SER A 48 -10.99 -0.88 8.46
N LEU A 49 -10.46 -1.89 7.77
CA LEU A 49 -9.11 -2.40 8.01
C LEU A 49 -8.03 -1.33 7.81
N PHE A 50 -8.10 -0.53 6.75
CA PHE A 50 -7.18 0.59 6.58
C PHE A 50 -7.25 1.54 7.78
N ARG A 51 -8.45 2.00 8.17
CA ARG A 51 -8.61 2.91 9.32
C ARG A 51 -8.07 2.31 10.61
N LEU A 52 -8.30 1.03 10.86
CA LEU A 52 -7.78 0.32 12.03
C LEU A 52 -6.25 0.20 12.00
N ALA A 53 -5.64 -0.02 10.82
CA ALA A 53 -4.19 -0.05 10.66
C ALA A 53 -3.55 1.29 11.05
N ALA A 54 -4.16 2.41 10.62
CA ALA A 54 -3.69 3.77 10.90
C ALA A 54 -4.06 4.32 12.29
N SER A 55 -4.78 3.55 13.10
CA SER A 55 -5.12 3.92 14.46
C SER A 55 -3.88 3.81 15.38
N PRO A 56 -3.88 4.49 16.54
CA PRO A 56 -2.80 4.37 17.51
C PRO A 56 -2.50 2.91 17.85
N ALA A 57 -1.22 2.57 18.04
CA ALA A 57 -0.84 1.25 18.52
C ALA A 57 -1.37 1.01 19.94
N GLY A 58 -1.94 -0.17 20.19
CA GLY A 58 -2.44 -0.55 21.49
C GLY A 58 -3.32 -1.80 21.44
N GLU A 59 -3.51 -2.44 22.60
CA GLU A 59 -4.24 -3.72 22.68
C GLU A 59 -5.66 -3.65 22.11
N GLN A 60 -6.36 -2.53 22.32
CA GLN A 60 -7.73 -2.35 21.84
C GLN A 60 -7.81 -2.22 20.31
N SER A 61 -6.93 -1.43 19.69
CA SER A 61 -6.88 -1.27 18.24
C SER A 61 -6.39 -2.54 17.57
N ASP A 62 -5.40 -3.22 18.17
CA ASP A 62 -4.89 -4.51 17.67
C ASP A 62 -5.96 -5.59 17.71
N HIS A 63 -6.72 -5.67 18.81
CA HIS A 63 -7.84 -6.60 18.93
C HIS A 63 -8.96 -6.30 17.92
N ALA A 64 -9.26 -5.02 17.68
CA ALA A 64 -10.23 -4.62 16.68
C ALA A 64 -9.76 -5.00 15.26
N TYR A 65 -8.48 -4.77 14.93
CA TYR A 65 -7.89 -5.17 13.65
C TYR A 65 -7.96 -6.69 13.45
N ARG A 66 -7.51 -7.48 14.45
CA ARG A 66 -7.58 -8.95 14.40
C ARG A 66 -8.99 -9.46 14.18
N ARG A 67 -9.99 -8.86 14.83
CA ARG A 67 -11.39 -9.23 14.64
C ARG A 67 -11.85 -8.96 13.20
N ALA A 68 -11.50 -7.80 12.65
CA ALA A 68 -11.85 -7.44 11.28
C ALA A 68 -11.17 -8.38 10.26
N ILE A 69 -9.92 -8.78 10.50
CA ILE A 69 -9.23 -9.78 9.66
C ILE A 69 -9.92 -11.15 9.78
N ALA A 70 -10.24 -11.60 10.99
CA ALA A 70 -10.93 -12.88 11.17
C ALA A 70 -12.29 -12.92 10.46
N GLU A 71 -13.02 -11.81 10.45
CA GLU A 71 -14.26 -11.65 9.69
C GLU A 71 -14.01 -11.67 8.18
N LEU A 72 -13.01 -10.93 7.69
CA LEU A 72 -12.61 -10.94 6.28
C LEU A 72 -12.26 -12.36 5.81
N CYS A 73 -11.53 -13.13 6.62
CA CYS A 73 -11.15 -14.50 6.30
C CYS A 73 -12.33 -15.50 6.21
N THR A 74 -13.55 -15.09 6.57
CA THR A 74 -14.76 -15.89 6.33
C THR A 74 -15.33 -15.71 4.92
N ALA A 75 -14.80 -14.76 4.14
CA ALA A 75 -15.25 -14.49 2.79
C ALA A 75 -14.92 -15.67 1.85
N PRO A 76 -15.79 -15.97 0.87
CA PRO A 76 -15.58 -17.04 -0.11
C PRO A 76 -14.25 -16.99 -0.87
N LEU A 77 -13.65 -15.80 -1.02
CA LEU A 77 -12.33 -15.60 -1.65
C LEU A 77 -11.28 -16.60 -1.18
N PHE A 78 -11.24 -16.91 0.11
CA PHE A 78 -10.21 -17.76 0.73
C PHE A 78 -10.39 -19.26 0.46
N MET A 79 -11.45 -19.63 -0.24
CA MET A 79 -11.79 -21.03 -0.56
C MET A 79 -11.78 -21.30 -2.08
N SER A 80 -11.51 -20.28 -2.90
CA SER A 80 -11.58 -20.36 -4.37
C SER A 80 -10.20 -20.29 -5.02
N GLU A 81 -10.00 -21.05 -6.09
CA GLU A 81 -8.89 -20.81 -7.02
C GLU A 81 -9.34 -19.72 -8.00
N VAL A 82 -8.80 -18.50 -7.84
CA VAL A 82 -9.10 -17.35 -8.70
C VAL A 82 -7.93 -17.16 -9.65
N ASP A 83 -8.21 -17.02 -10.94
CA ASP A 83 -7.26 -16.51 -11.94
C ASP A 83 -7.58 -15.02 -12.15
N PRO A 84 -6.88 -14.11 -11.45
CA PRO A 84 -7.28 -12.71 -11.41
C PRO A 84 -6.89 -12.00 -12.70
N ASP A 85 -7.75 -11.07 -13.14
CA ASP A 85 -7.29 -10.02 -14.06
C ASP A 85 -6.26 -9.10 -13.38
N THR A 86 -5.67 -8.18 -14.15
CA THR A 86 -4.67 -7.25 -13.62
C THR A 86 -5.16 -6.47 -12.41
N VAL A 87 -6.37 -5.90 -12.44
CA VAL A 87 -6.92 -5.10 -11.33
C VAL A 87 -7.17 -5.97 -10.11
N GLN A 88 -7.75 -7.16 -10.33
CA GLN A 88 -8.00 -8.15 -9.30
C GLN A 88 -6.70 -8.59 -8.63
N LEU A 89 -5.59 -8.73 -9.37
CA LEU A 89 -4.28 -9.06 -8.80
C LEU A 89 -3.82 -8.00 -7.80
N PHE A 90 -3.89 -6.71 -8.16
CA PHE A 90 -3.54 -5.64 -7.22
C PHE A 90 -4.45 -5.64 -5.98
N GLN A 91 -5.75 -5.91 -6.15
CA GLN A 91 -6.68 -6.02 -5.01
C GLN A 91 -6.31 -7.19 -4.10
N LEU A 92 -6.03 -8.37 -4.66
CA LEU A 92 -5.65 -9.58 -3.90
C LEU A 92 -4.32 -9.40 -3.16
N GLU A 93 -3.31 -8.83 -3.80
CA GLU A 93 -2.01 -8.56 -3.17
C GLU A 93 -2.11 -7.51 -2.06
N THR A 94 -2.99 -6.51 -2.22
CA THR A 94 -3.26 -5.55 -1.15
C THR A 94 -4.01 -6.20 0.01
N ILE A 95 -4.98 -7.08 -0.26
CA ILE A 95 -5.65 -7.88 0.78
C ILE A 95 -4.64 -8.77 1.50
N SER A 96 -3.76 -9.44 0.77
CA SER A 96 -2.67 -10.25 1.32
C SER A 96 -1.75 -9.42 2.22
N SER A 97 -1.43 -8.19 1.83
CA SER A 97 -0.65 -7.25 2.65
C SER A 97 -1.37 -6.82 3.93
N LEU A 98 -2.70 -6.64 3.88
CA LEU A 98 -3.51 -6.38 5.09
C LEU A 98 -3.50 -7.57 6.05
N LEU A 99 -3.49 -8.80 5.54
CA LEU A 99 -3.32 -10.02 6.36
C LEU A 99 -1.93 -10.08 6.99
N ALA A 100 -0.88 -9.82 6.19
CA ALA A 100 0.50 -9.78 6.67
C ALA A 100 0.71 -8.71 7.75
N PHE A 101 0.07 -7.55 7.62
CA PHE A 101 0.05 -6.55 8.69
C PHE A 101 -0.64 -7.06 9.96
N GLY A 102 -1.68 -7.89 9.84
CA GLY A 102 -2.27 -8.59 10.99
C GLY A 102 -1.26 -9.48 11.71
N GLU A 103 -0.43 -10.21 10.97
CA GLU A 103 0.64 -11.05 11.54
C GLU A 103 1.69 -10.20 12.28
N LEU A 104 2.03 -9.01 11.75
CA LEU A 104 2.91 -8.05 12.44
C LEU A 104 2.35 -7.63 13.81
N LEU A 105 1.02 -7.60 13.98
CA LEU A 105 0.40 -7.28 15.28
C LEU A 105 0.50 -8.42 16.30
N ASP A 106 0.69 -9.65 15.84
CA ASP A 106 0.85 -10.84 16.69
C ASP A 106 2.32 -11.14 16.98
N ARG A 107 3.18 -10.88 16.00
CA ARG A 107 4.62 -11.07 16.05
C ARG A 107 5.31 -9.77 15.61
N PRO A 108 5.43 -8.78 16.51
CA PRO A 108 6.12 -7.54 16.19
C PRO A 108 7.58 -7.81 15.83
N GLY A 109 7.97 -7.47 14.61
CA GLY A 109 9.31 -7.72 14.09
C GLY A 109 9.58 -6.87 12.86
N VAL A 110 10.88 -6.66 12.60
CA VAL A 110 11.32 -5.95 11.40
C VAL A 110 10.95 -6.74 10.14
N ASP A 111 11.09 -8.07 10.18
CA ASP A 111 10.83 -8.95 9.04
C ASP A 111 9.35 -8.86 8.60
N GLU A 112 8.41 -8.88 9.55
CA GLU A 112 6.98 -8.74 9.25
C GLU A 112 6.62 -7.35 8.70
N ALA A 113 7.28 -6.28 9.18
CA ALA A 113 7.07 -4.94 8.66
C ALA A 113 7.69 -4.76 7.26
N GLU A 114 8.91 -5.28 7.05
CA GLU A 114 9.60 -5.29 5.76
C GLU A 114 8.77 -6.02 4.71
N ARG A 115 8.16 -7.17 5.05
CA ARG A 115 7.28 -7.90 4.11
C ARG A 115 6.15 -7.05 3.55
N VAL A 116 5.51 -6.21 4.37
CA VAL A 116 4.43 -5.31 3.92
C VAL A 116 4.98 -4.20 3.03
N VAL A 117 6.13 -3.62 3.40
CA VAL A 117 6.78 -2.55 2.64
C VAL A 117 7.28 -3.06 1.28
N GLU A 118 7.91 -4.23 1.26
CA GLU A 118 8.41 -4.88 0.05
C GLU A 118 7.27 -5.28 -0.90
N SER A 119 6.12 -5.74 -0.37
CA SER A 119 4.94 -6.03 -1.21
C SER A 119 4.46 -4.77 -1.95
N SER A 120 4.42 -3.62 -1.27
CA SER A 120 4.10 -2.33 -1.91
C SER A 120 5.10 -1.96 -3.01
N ALA A 121 6.40 -2.15 -2.77
CA ALA A 121 7.41 -1.88 -3.79
C ALA A 121 7.29 -2.85 -4.98
N GLY A 122 7.02 -4.13 -4.72
CA GLY A 122 6.78 -5.15 -5.72
C GLY A 122 5.61 -4.81 -6.64
N LEU A 123 4.48 -4.37 -6.07
CA LEU A 123 3.32 -3.94 -6.85
C LEU A 123 3.62 -2.70 -7.71
N ALA A 124 4.36 -1.73 -7.18
CA ALA A 124 4.75 -0.55 -7.95
C ALA A 124 5.65 -0.92 -9.14
N ASN A 125 6.62 -1.80 -8.95
CA ASN A 125 7.49 -2.28 -10.03
C ASN A 125 6.71 -3.12 -11.05
N TYR A 126 5.79 -3.97 -10.58
CA TYR A 126 4.93 -4.75 -11.47
C TYR A 126 4.06 -3.85 -12.36
N LEU A 127 3.58 -2.71 -11.83
CA LEU A 127 2.85 -1.73 -12.61
C LEU A 127 3.73 -1.07 -13.69
N ASP A 128 5.00 -0.83 -13.42
CA ASP A 128 5.96 -0.36 -14.44
C ASP A 128 6.11 -1.39 -15.57
N ASP A 129 6.28 -2.67 -15.24
CA ASP A 129 6.39 -3.74 -16.23
C ASP A 129 5.15 -3.83 -17.13
N LEU A 130 3.95 -3.67 -16.55
CA LEU A 130 2.70 -3.65 -17.31
C LEU A 130 2.59 -2.45 -18.25
N VAL A 131 3.03 -1.27 -17.81
CA VAL A 131 3.00 -0.04 -18.60
C VAL A 131 4.03 -0.11 -19.73
N GLU A 132 5.24 -0.60 -19.45
CA GLU A 132 6.29 -0.81 -20.46
C GLU A 132 5.91 -1.88 -21.48
N GLY A 133 5.30 -2.98 -21.02
CA GLY A 133 4.80 -4.06 -21.86
C GLY A 133 3.58 -3.69 -22.70
N SER A 134 3.01 -2.50 -22.52
CA SER A 134 1.83 -2.08 -23.26
C SER A 134 2.11 -1.65 -24.68
N PHE A 135 1.25 -2.08 -25.60
CA PHE A 135 1.25 -1.60 -26.99
C PHE A 135 0.74 -0.17 -27.13
N TYR A 136 0.15 0.41 -26.07
CA TYR A 136 -0.40 1.76 -26.08
C TYR A 136 0.50 2.71 -25.30
N SER A 137 0.60 3.97 -25.75
CA SER A 137 1.31 4.99 -24.99
C SER A 137 0.49 5.44 -23.79
N HIS A 138 1.10 5.43 -22.60
CA HIS A 138 0.49 5.98 -21.39
C HIS A 138 0.22 7.50 -21.56
N PRO A 139 -0.95 8.04 -21.15
CA PRO A 139 -1.27 9.46 -21.30
C PRO A 139 -0.24 10.41 -20.66
N SER A 140 0.37 9.98 -19.56
CA SER A 140 1.39 10.74 -18.82
C SER A 140 2.83 10.32 -19.15
N GLN A 141 3.06 9.56 -20.24
CA GLN A 141 4.37 8.99 -20.56
C GLN A 141 5.49 10.04 -20.58
N GLU A 142 5.24 11.24 -21.11
CA GLU A 142 6.26 12.29 -21.16
C GLU A 142 6.59 12.85 -19.78
N ALA A 143 5.59 13.03 -18.91
CA ALA A 143 5.81 13.44 -17.53
C ALA A 143 6.60 12.37 -16.75
N HIS A 144 6.31 11.08 -16.98
CA HIS A 144 7.05 9.98 -16.37
C HIS A 144 8.52 9.98 -16.83
N ARG A 145 8.77 10.16 -18.13
CA ARG A 145 10.15 10.26 -18.67
C ARG A 145 10.91 11.43 -18.07
N GLN A 146 10.29 12.60 -17.97
CA GLN A 146 10.94 13.77 -17.39
C GLN A 146 11.32 13.52 -15.92
N TYR A 147 10.40 12.95 -15.13
CA TYR A 147 10.66 12.58 -13.75
C TYR A 147 11.84 11.61 -13.62
N LEU A 148 11.91 10.58 -14.49
CA LEU A 148 12.99 9.60 -14.48
C LEU A 148 14.33 10.17 -14.94
N ALA A 149 14.33 11.09 -15.92
CA ALA A 149 15.54 11.75 -16.39
C ALA A 149 16.22 12.55 -15.26
N ASP A 150 15.43 13.19 -14.39
CA ASP A 150 15.95 13.93 -13.25
C ASP A 150 16.56 13.03 -12.16
N LEU A 151 16.16 11.75 -12.11
CA LEU A 151 16.59 10.77 -11.12
C LEU A 151 17.67 9.79 -11.61
N ALA A 152 17.86 9.67 -12.93
CA ALA A 152 18.67 8.62 -13.56
C ALA A 152 18.26 7.20 -13.11
N SER A 153 16.94 6.92 -13.10
CA SER A 153 16.35 5.66 -12.65
C SER A 153 15.55 4.96 -13.76
N GLU A 154 15.27 3.67 -13.57
CA GLU A 154 14.38 2.85 -14.41
C GLU A 154 13.06 2.60 -13.64
N GLY A 155 11.92 2.62 -14.33
CA GLY A 155 10.59 2.42 -13.73
C GLY A 155 10.06 3.65 -12.98
N TYR A 156 8.93 4.22 -13.46
CA TYR A 156 8.32 5.41 -12.87
C TYR A 156 7.67 5.12 -11.53
N PHE A 157 6.80 4.12 -11.45
CA PHE A 157 6.03 3.81 -10.25
C PHE A 157 6.92 3.28 -9.13
N GLY A 158 7.90 2.44 -9.44
CA GLY A 158 8.93 2.01 -8.48
C GLY A 158 9.68 3.19 -7.89
N SER A 159 10.15 4.12 -8.75
CA SER A 159 10.85 5.33 -8.32
C SER A 159 9.97 6.29 -7.51
N ARG A 160 8.67 6.43 -7.87
CA ARG A 160 7.70 7.23 -7.11
C ARG A 160 7.38 6.61 -5.75
N ASN A 161 7.14 5.30 -5.70
CA ASN A 161 6.91 4.57 -4.44
C ASN A 161 8.10 4.76 -3.49
N PHE A 162 9.33 4.60 -3.99
CA PHE A 162 10.54 4.82 -3.19
C PHE A 162 10.66 6.26 -2.68
N ALA A 163 10.33 7.25 -3.51
CA ALA A 163 10.35 8.66 -3.10
C ALA A 163 9.33 8.96 -1.99
N VAL A 164 8.10 8.44 -2.11
CA VAL A 164 7.06 8.55 -1.08
C VAL A 164 7.50 7.85 0.20
N GLU A 165 8.05 6.64 0.10
CA GLU A 165 8.57 5.90 1.24
C GLU A 165 9.68 6.64 1.98
N SER A 166 10.66 7.16 1.24
CA SER A 166 11.76 7.93 1.81
C SER A 166 11.26 9.19 2.53
N ALA A 167 10.28 9.89 1.94
CA ALA A 167 9.66 11.06 2.56
C ALA A 167 8.90 10.68 3.84
N CYS A 168 8.14 9.60 3.82
CA CYS A 168 7.45 9.05 4.99
C CYS A 168 8.46 8.71 6.11
N HIS A 169 9.47 7.90 5.83
CA HIS A 169 10.46 7.46 6.82
C HIS A 169 11.21 8.63 7.45
N GLY A 170 11.57 9.65 6.65
CA GLY A 170 12.23 10.86 7.16
C GLY A 170 11.40 11.65 8.18
N VAL A 171 10.07 11.53 8.15
CA VAL A 171 9.15 12.25 9.04
C VAL A 171 8.68 11.38 10.21
N LEU A 172 8.65 10.05 10.08
CA LEU A 172 8.13 9.14 11.13
C LEU A 172 8.76 9.37 12.51
N ARG A 173 10.05 9.70 12.58
CA ARG A 173 10.73 9.97 13.86
C ARG A 173 10.25 11.22 14.60
N ALA A 174 9.59 12.14 13.91
CA ALA A 174 8.99 13.31 14.53
C ALA A 174 7.62 13.00 15.17
N LEU A 175 7.04 11.83 14.90
CA LEU A 175 5.77 11.42 15.48
C LEU A 175 5.96 10.90 16.91
N PRO A 176 5.05 11.26 17.83
CA PRO A 176 4.97 10.61 19.14
C PRO A 176 4.67 9.12 18.97
N ASP A 177 5.35 8.27 19.77
CA ASP A 177 5.17 6.81 19.74
C ASP A 177 3.71 6.38 19.99
N SER A 178 2.90 7.22 20.67
CA SER A 178 1.49 6.97 20.98
C SER A 178 0.49 7.58 19.99
N ALA A 179 0.96 8.34 18.99
CA ALA A 179 0.06 8.99 18.03
C ALA A 179 -0.33 8.03 16.91
N GLY A 180 -1.63 7.92 16.63
CA GLY A 180 -2.13 7.36 15.38
C GLY A 180 -1.82 8.29 14.21
N LEU A 181 -1.71 7.72 13.01
CA LEU A 181 -1.51 8.51 11.79
C LEU A 181 -2.72 9.40 11.50
N LEU A 182 -3.93 8.94 11.85
CA LEU A 182 -5.16 9.73 11.69
C LEU A 182 -5.30 10.86 12.73
N ASP A 183 -4.67 10.72 13.90
CA ASP A 183 -4.90 11.62 15.03
C ASP A 183 -4.00 12.86 15.01
N SER A 184 -2.84 12.77 14.36
CA SER A 184 -1.86 13.86 14.26
C SER A 184 -1.94 14.60 12.92
N SER A 185 -1.61 15.89 12.91
CA SER A 185 -1.52 16.67 11.66
C SER A 185 -0.45 16.10 10.73
N THR A 186 0.73 15.81 11.29
CA THR A 186 1.84 15.19 10.55
C THR A 186 1.46 13.81 10.01
N GLY A 187 0.79 12.98 10.79
CA GLY A 187 0.32 11.68 10.30
C GLY A 187 -0.66 11.83 9.13
N ARG A 188 -1.61 12.77 9.22
CA ARG A 188 -2.56 13.06 8.11
C ARG A 188 -1.85 13.60 6.87
N GLU A 189 -0.80 14.39 7.02
CA GLU A 189 0.04 14.84 5.89
C GLU A 189 0.76 13.67 5.22
N LEU A 190 1.27 12.70 5.99
CA LEU A 190 1.87 11.49 5.44
C LEU A 190 0.85 10.61 4.71
N LEU A 191 -0.36 10.46 5.28
CA LEU A 191 -1.45 9.74 4.61
C LEU A 191 -1.86 10.43 3.31
N ALA A 192 -1.95 11.76 3.30
CA ALA A 192 -2.25 12.53 2.09
C ALA A 192 -1.19 12.31 1.00
N LEU A 193 0.10 12.28 1.35
CA LEU A 193 1.15 11.95 0.39
C LEU A 193 0.98 10.54 -0.21
N CYS A 194 0.55 9.56 0.59
CA CYS A 194 0.23 8.23 0.09
C CYS A 194 -1.02 8.22 -0.80
N GLU A 195 -2.04 9.02 -0.48
CA GLU A 195 -3.26 9.14 -1.30
C GLU A 195 -2.97 9.82 -2.65
N ASP A 196 -2.14 10.87 -2.69
CA ASP A 196 -1.71 11.53 -3.93
C ASP A 196 -1.06 10.51 -4.90
N PHE A 197 -0.19 9.65 -4.38
CA PHE A 197 0.39 8.56 -5.18
C PHE A 197 -0.67 7.49 -5.53
N GLY A 198 -1.56 7.16 -4.60
CA GLY A 198 -2.69 6.27 -4.83
C GLY A 198 -3.59 6.72 -6.00
N GLU A 199 -3.81 8.02 -6.16
CA GLU A 199 -4.57 8.59 -7.28
C GLU A 199 -3.86 8.40 -8.64
N GLU A 200 -2.53 8.53 -8.66
CA GLU A 200 -1.71 8.22 -9.84
C GLU A 200 -1.85 6.73 -10.23
N LEU A 201 -1.82 5.84 -9.23
CA LEU A 201 -1.99 4.40 -9.41
C LEU A 201 -3.39 4.07 -9.96
N VAL A 202 -4.45 4.64 -9.37
CA VAL A 202 -5.84 4.47 -9.85
C VAL A 202 -5.97 4.88 -11.31
N THR A 203 -5.43 6.05 -11.66
CA THR A 203 -5.50 6.58 -13.04
C THR A 203 -4.80 5.63 -14.02
N THR A 204 -3.67 5.07 -13.63
CA THR A 204 -2.89 4.14 -14.44
C THR A 204 -3.60 2.80 -14.60
N MET A 205 -4.14 2.23 -13.52
CA MET A 205 -4.91 0.99 -13.57
C MET A 205 -6.18 1.12 -14.42
N LEU A 206 -6.86 2.28 -14.36
CA LEU A 206 -7.99 2.59 -15.23
C LEU A 206 -7.59 2.61 -16.71
N TRP A 207 -6.40 3.13 -17.01
CA TRP A 207 -5.85 3.11 -18.36
C TRP A 207 -5.54 1.68 -18.82
N LEU A 208 -4.82 0.88 -18.01
CA LEU A 208 -4.49 -0.52 -18.32
C LEU A 208 -5.74 -1.33 -18.67
N ARG A 209 -6.77 -1.24 -17.81
CA ARG A 209 -8.06 -1.92 -18.02
C ARG A 209 -8.73 -1.52 -19.33
N ARG A 210 -8.63 -0.26 -19.76
CA ARG A 210 -9.19 0.22 -21.05
C ARG A 210 -8.38 -0.27 -22.24
N THR A 211 -7.09 -0.52 -22.06
CA THR A 211 -6.17 -0.96 -23.12
C THR A 211 -6.02 -2.48 -23.23
N GLY A 212 -6.65 -3.25 -22.35
CA GLY A 212 -6.67 -4.71 -22.40
C GLY A 212 -5.46 -5.38 -21.75
N HIS A 213 -4.87 -4.73 -20.74
CA HIS A 213 -4.00 -5.37 -19.74
C HIS A 213 -4.81 -5.67 -18.49
#